data_AF-A0A850SFX0-F1
#
_entry.id   AF-A0A850SFX0-F1
#
_cell.length_a   1.000
_cell.length_b   1.000
_cell.length_c   1.000
_cell.angle_alpha   90.00
_cell.angle_beta   90.00
_cell.angle_gamma   90.00
#
_symmetry.space_group_name_H-M   'P 1'
#
loop_
_entity.id
_entity.type
_entity.pdbx_description
1 polymer ?
#
loop_
_entity_poly.entity_id
_entity_poly.type
_entity_poly.pdbx_seq_one_letter_code
_entity_poly.pdbx_strand_id
1 'polypeptide(L)'
;MRKTLSALLLALCAHAALADEPPALPEPPLPPLQPSLTLAEPPDSHAPAASFVSRAIDGVQATLDRALEYLGIRYKWGGENPETGFDCSGFVRYVYNESLGLLLPRNARAMSQEGERVA
;
A
#
# COMPACT_ATOMS: atom_id res chain seq x y z
N MET A 1 39.38 41.31 7.78
CA MET A 1 38.55 40.29 7.08
C MET A 1 39.45 39.15 6.68
N ARG A 2 39.07 37.94 7.07
CA ARG A 2 39.86 36.71 7.13
C ARG A 2 40.34 36.24 5.74
N LYS A 3 41.65 36.06 5.58
CA LYS A 3 42.23 35.24 4.51
C LYS A 3 43.41 34.44 5.09
N THR A 4 43.54 33.21 4.59
CA THR A 4 44.67 32.26 4.64
C THR A 4 45.05 31.63 5.98
N LEU A 5 44.77 30.33 6.11
CA LEU A 5 45.64 29.30 6.70
C LEU A 5 45.06 27.95 6.24
N SER A 6 45.53 27.44 5.11
CA SER A 6 46.71 26.57 5.01
C SER A 6 46.46 25.22 5.65
N ALA A 7 46.30 24.24 4.77
CA ALA A 7 46.44 22.82 5.04
C ALA A 7 47.64 22.53 5.94
N LEU A 8 47.42 21.73 7.00
CA LEU A 8 48.30 20.66 7.47
C LEU A 8 47.72 20.09 8.78
N LEU A 9 46.88 19.05 8.73
CA LEU A 9 46.67 18.12 9.86
C LEU A 9 45.94 16.87 9.37
N LEU A 10 46.66 16.09 8.57
CA LEU A 10 46.37 14.67 8.39
C LEU A 10 46.97 13.92 9.60
N ALA A 11 46.24 12.92 10.07
CA ALA A 11 46.68 11.86 11.00
C ALA A 11 46.77 12.22 12.49
N LEU A 12 45.65 12.04 13.21
CA LEU A 12 45.55 11.15 14.38
C LEU A 12 44.10 11.19 14.86
N CYS A 13 43.43 10.03 14.95
CA CYS A 13 42.31 9.70 15.85
C CYS A 13 41.56 8.47 15.29
N ALA A 14 42.28 7.35 15.13
CA ALA A 14 41.65 6.05 15.26
C ALA A 14 41.66 5.75 16.76
N HIS A 15 40.56 6.00 17.47
CA HIS A 15 40.24 5.38 18.76
C HIS A 15 38.78 5.67 19.12
N ALA A 16 38.09 4.60 19.55
CA ALA A 16 36.80 4.56 20.23
C ALA A 16 35.54 4.78 19.37
N ALA A 17 34.99 3.68 18.86
CA ALA A 17 33.55 3.43 18.90
C ALA A 17 33.36 1.93 19.10
N LEU A 18 33.52 1.45 20.34
CA LEU A 18 32.89 0.22 20.75
C LEU A 18 31.38 0.46 20.62
N ALA A 19 30.74 -0.31 19.75
CA ALA A 19 29.30 -0.40 19.71
C ALA A 19 28.84 -1.02 21.04
N ASP A 20 28.23 -0.20 21.89
CA ASP A 20 27.37 -0.69 22.96
C ASP A 20 26.08 -1.14 22.28
N GLU A 21 25.93 -2.45 22.12
CA GLU A 21 24.71 -3.05 21.59
C GLU A 21 23.58 -2.79 22.61
N PRO A 22 22.48 -2.10 22.24
CA PRO A 22 21.40 -1.85 23.18
C PRO A 22 20.80 -3.20 23.64
N PRO A 23 20.43 -3.34 24.93
CA PRO A 23 19.85 -4.58 25.42
C PRO A 23 18.58 -4.91 24.64
N ALA A 24 18.55 -6.10 24.05
CA ALA A 24 17.38 -6.63 23.35
C ALA A 24 16.17 -6.56 24.28
N LEU A 25 15.15 -5.82 23.86
CA LEU A 25 13.84 -5.85 24.50
C LEU A 25 13.32 -7.29 24.45
N PRO A 26 12.62 -7.79 25.50
CA PRO A 26 12.04 -9.12 25.47
C PRO A 26 11.10 -9.21 24.26
N GLU A 27 11.43 -10.12 23.33
CA GLU A 27 10.55 -10.38 22.20
C GLU A 27 9.19 -10.85 22.74
N PRO A 28 8.07 -10.28 22.25
CA PRO A 28 6.75 -10.78 22.62
C PRO A 28 6.66 -12.26 22.23
N PRO A 29 5.91 -13.09 22.98
CA PRO A 29 5.77 -14.49 22.66
C PRO A 29 5.35 -14.63 21.20
N LEU A 30 6.19 -15.30 20.41
CA LEU A 30 5.89 -15.58 19.01
C LEU A 30 4.50 -16.24 18.97
N PRO A 31 3.61 -15.79 18.08
CA PRO A 31 2.35 -16.49 17.89
C PRO A 31 2.65 -17.96 17.59
N PRO A 32 1.78 -18.90 18.03
CA PRO A 32 2.00 -20.31 17.75
C PRO A 32 2.27 -20.47 16.26
N LEU A 33 3.39 -21.12 15.94
CA LEU A 33 3.70 -21.53 14.58
C LEU A 33 2.46 -22.21 14.03
N GLN A 34 1.81 -21.56 13.06
CA GLN A 34 0.68 -22.14 12.38
C GLN A 34 1.14 -23.50 11.83
N PRO A 35 0.27 -24.52 11.86
CA PRO A 35 0.63 -25.84 11.37
C PRO A 35 1.26 -25.69 10.00
N SER A 36 2.43 -26.33 9.82
CA SER A 36 3.03 -26.59 8.54
C SER A 36 1.95 -26.95 7.52
N LEU A 37 2.16 -26.55 6.27
CA LEU A 37 1.42 -27.00 5.10
C LEU A 37 1.47 -28.54 5.00
N THR A 38 0.73 -29.22 5.87
CA THR A 38 0.09 -30.48 5.55
C THR A 38 -0.91 -30.08 4.49
N LEU A 39 -0.70 -30.58 3.28
CA LEU A 39 -1.73 -30.67 2.26
C LEU A 39 -2.82 -31.56 2.88
N ALA A 40 -3.70 -30.96 3.69
CA ALA A 40 -4.89 -31.62 4.17
C ALA A 40 -5.64 -32.05 2.92
N GLU A 41 -5.91 -33.35 2.83
CA GLU A 41 -6.80 -33.89 1.82
C GLU A 41 -8.08 -33.04 1.74
N PRO A 42 -8.59 -32.82 0.53
CA PRO A 42 -9.55 -31.77 0.24
C PRO A 42 -10.84 -32.00 1.04
N PRO A 43 -11.32 -31.02 1.84
CA PRO A 43 -12.69 -31.06 2.28
C PRO A 43 -13.58 -30.89 1.05
N ASP A 44 -14.27 -31.96 0.68
CA ASP A 44 -15.46 -32.02 -0.17
C ASP A 44 -15.55 -30.96 -1.29
N SER A 45 -15.16 -31.41 -2.48
CA SER A 45 -14.83 -30.64 -3.68
C SER A 45 -15.92 -29.79 -4.36
N HIS A 46 -16.97 -29.26 -3.73
CA HIS A 46 -18.04 -28.56 -4.48
C HIS A 46 -18.42 -27.11 -4.05
N ALA A 47 -17.67 -26.39 -3.21
CA ALA A 47 -18.07 -25.01 -2.81
C ALA A 47 -17.02 -23.86 -2.67
N PRO A 48 -15.72 -23.95 -3.03
CA PRO A 48 -14.79 -22.83 -2.82
C PRO A 48 -14.93 -21.70 -3.85
N ALA A 49 -15.26 -22.00 -5.11
CA ALA A 49 -15.38 -20.98 -6.16
C ALA A 49 -16.58 -20.04 -5.92
N ALA A 50 -17.72 -20.57 -5.45
CA ALA A 50 -18.92 -19.78 -5.21
C ALA A 50 -18.71 -18.70 -4.13
N SER A 51 -17.96 -19.00 -3.06
CA SER A 51 -17.67 -18.03 -2.00
C SER A 51 -16.65 -16.96 -2.40
N PHE A 52 -15.70 -17.29 -3.28
CA PHE A 52 -14.82 -16.29 -3.87
C PHE A 52 -15.58 -15.36 -4.82
N VAL A 53 -16.39 -15.92 -5.72
CA VAL A 53 -17.21 -15.14 -6.65
C VAL A 53 -18.18 -14.22 -5.90
N SER A 54 -18.85 -14.71 -4.85
CA SER A 54 -19.74 -13.87 -4.04
C SER A 54 -19.00 -12.68 -3.43
N ARG A 55 -17.85 -12.90 -2.78
CA ARG A 55 -17.05 -11.81 -2.20
C ARG A 55 -16.56 -10.82 -3.25
N ALA A 56 -16.20 -11.31 -4.45
CA ALA A 56 -15.83 -10.44 -5.56
C ALA A 56 -17.02 -9.58 -6.03
N ILE A 57 -18.21 -10.16 -6.14
CA ILE A 57 -19.44 -9.44 -6.48
C ILE A 57 -19.76 -8.38 -5.41
N ASP A 58 -19.67 -8.73 -4.13
CA ASP A 58 -19.91 -7.81 -3.02
C ASP A 58 -18.93 -6.62 -3.06
N GLY A 59 -17.65 -6.89 -3.34
CA GLY A 59 -16.63 -5.85 -3.51
C GLY A 59 -16.94 -4.93 -4.70
N VAL A 60 -17.32 -5.49 -5.85
CA VAL A 60 -17.73 -4.71 -7.03
C VAL A 60 -18.93 -3.83 -6.71
N GLN A 61 -19.95 -4.39 -6.05
CA GLN A 61 -21.16 -3.65 -5.70
C GLN A 61 -20.82 -2.48 -4.75
N ALA A 62 -20.00 -2.71 -3.71
CA ALA A 62 -19.57 -1.67 -2.80
C ALA A 62 -18.79 -0.54 -3.51
N THR A 63 -17.94 -0.88 -4.48
CA THR A 63 -17.22 0.10 -5.31
C THR A 63 -18.19 0.92 -6.17
N LEU A 64 -19.19 0.28 -6.78
CA LEU A 64 -20.19 0.95 -7.61
C LEU A 64 -21.10 1.87 -6.80
N ASP A 65 -21.64 1.39 -5.68
CA ASP A 65 -22.51 2.17 -4.80
C ASP A 65 -21.78 3.45 -4.35
N ARG A 66 -20.52 3.30 -3.94
CA ARG A 66 -19.69 4.45 -3.57
C ARG A 66 -19.39 5.39 -4.74
N ALA A 67 -19.13 4.86 -5.92
CA ALA A 67 -18.89 5.69 -7.12
C ALA A 67 -20.12 6.56 -7.46
N LEU A 68 -21.33 6.01 -7.30
CA LEU A 68 -22.58 6.68 -7.64
C LEU A 68 -22.91 7.85 -6.71
N GLU A 69 -22.48 7.82 -5.44
CA GLU A 69 -22.64 8.93 -4.48
C GLU A 69 -21.99 10.23 -4.96
N TYR A 70 -20.98 10.14 -5.82
CA TYR A 70 -20.21 11.28 -6.32
C TYR A 70 -20.69 11.80 -7.68
N LEU A 71 -21.81 11.30 -8.20
CA LEU A 71 -22.41 11.84 -9.41
C LEU A 71 -22.79 13.32 -9.23
N GLY A 72 -22.49 14.11 -10.26
CA GLY A 72 -22.73 15.56 -10.26
C GLY A 72 -21.55 16.39 -9.73
N ILE A 73 -20.54 15.77 -9.11
CA ILE A 73 -19.30 16.46 -8.75
C ILE A 73 -18.57 16.90 -10.02
N ARG A 74 -18.09 18.15 -10.02
CA ARG A 74 -17.43 18.75 -11.17
C ARG A 74 -16.09 18.10 -11.44
N TYR A 75 -15.78 17.90 -12.72
CA TYR A 75 -14.44 17.54 -13.13
C TYR A 75 -13.45 18.68 -12.85
N LYS A 76 -12.28 18.35 -12.30
CA LYS A 76 -11.17 19.27 -12.07
C LYS A 76 -9.86 18.55 -12.35
N TRP A 77 -9.05 19.09 -13.27
CA TRP A 77 -7.72 18.54 -13.54
C TRP A 77 -6.86 18.54 -12.27
N GLY A 78 -6.26 17.39 -11.94
CA GLY A 78 -5.52 17.22 -10.70
C GLY A 78 -6.40 17.02 -9.46
N GLY A 79 -7.74 16.97 -9.59
CA GLY A 79 -8.68 16.81 -8.49
C GLY A 79 -8.68 15.40 -7.89
N GLU A 80 -8.81 15.32 -6.56
CA GLU A 80 -8.64 14.08 -5.77
C GLU A 80 -9.68 13.90 -4.66
N ASN A 81 -10.59 14.86 -4.48
CA ASN A 81 -11.56 14.85 -3.39
C ASN A 81 -12.89 15.48 -3.82
N PRO A 82 -14.01 15.12 -3.15
CA PRO A 82 -15.33 15.58 -3.56
C PRO A 82 -15.52 17.10 -3.39
N GLU A 83 -14.84 17.73 -2.44
CA GLU A 83 -14.95 19.16 -2.15
C GLU A 83 -14.43 20.04 -3.30
N THR A 84 -13.33 19.61 -3.93
CA THR A 84 -12.67 20.38 -4.99
C THR A 84 -12.94 19.85 -6.39
N GLY A 85 -13.52 18.65 -6.50
CA GLY A 85 -13.75 17.96 -7.75
C GLY A 85 -12.70 16.87 -8.04
N PHE A 86 -12.99 16.05 -9.03
CA PHE A 86 -12.14 14.91 -9.40
C PHE A 86 -11.59 15.04 -10.82
N ASP A 87 -10.39 14.51 -11.05
CA ASP A 87 -10.01 14.05 -12.39
C ASP A 87 -10.26 12.54 -12.57
N CYS A 88 -9.97 12.02 -13.77
CA CYS A 88 -10.24 10.62 -14.11
C CYS A 88 -9.60 9.63 -13.13
N SER A 89 -8.30 9.80 -12.87
CA SER A 89 -7.54 8.94 -11.97
C SER A 89 -7.77 9.24 -10.49
N GLY A 90 -7.99 10.50 -10.13
CA GLY A 90 -8.28 10.92 -8.76
C GLY A 90 -9.61 10.33 -8.28
N PHE A 91 -10.62 10.30 -9.15
CA PHE A 91 -11.90 9.64 -8.86
C PHE A 91 -11.73 8.14 -8.59
N VAL A 92 -11.08 7.41 -9.51
CA VAL A 92 -10.88 5.95 -9.38
C VAL A 92 -10.09 5.62 -8.11
N ARG A 93 -8.99 6.35 -7.86
CA ARG A 93 -8.18 6.18 -6.64
C ARG A 93 -9.02 6.41 -5.38
N TYR A 94 -9.83 7.46 -5.36
CA TYR A 94 -10.66 7.81 -4.20
C TYR A 94 -11.70 6.73 -3.92
N VAL A 95 -12.46 6.30 -4.94
CA VAL A 95 -13.50 5.26 -4.78
C VAL A 95 -12.90 3.92 -4.35
N TYR A 96 -11.79 3.47 -4.93
CA TYR A 96 -11.14 2.21 -4.54
C TYR A 96 -10.59 2.25 -3.11
N ASN A 97 -10.03 3.39 -2.71
CA ASN A 97 -9.57 3.56 -1.33
C ASN A 97 -10.73 3.52 -0.33
N GLU A 98 -11.84 4.20 -0.67
CA GLU A 98 -13.00 4.31 0.21
C GLU A 98 -13.87 3.05 0.30
N SER A 99 -13.93 2.26 -0.78
CA SER A 99 -14.76 1.04 -0.83
C SER A 99 -14.00 -0.23 -0.45
N LEU A 100 -12.73 -0.34 -0.87
CA LEU A 100 -11.93 -1.56 -0.72
C LEU A 100 -10.65 -1.35 0.11
N GLY A 101 -10.35 -0.13 0.55
CA GLY A 101 -9.09 0.18 1.24
C GLY A 101 -7.87 0.11 0.31
N LEU A 102 -8.07 0.11 -1.01
CA LEU A 102 -7.00 -0.06 -2.00
C LEU A 102 -6.50 1.28 -2.53
N LEU A 103 -5.23 1.57 -2.23
CA LEU A 103 -4.60 2.82 -2.60
C LEU A 103 -3.92 2.72 -3.98
N LEU A 104 -4.64 3.07 -5.04
CA LEU A 104 -4.13 2.99 -6.42
C LEU A 104 -3.15 4.14 -6.77
N PRO A 105 -2.22 3.95 -7.72
CA PRO A 105 -1.33 5.02 -8.20
C PRO A 105 -2.09 6.26 -8.65
N ARG A 106 -1.54 7.46 -8.45
CA ARG A 106 -2.23 8.71 -8.79
C ARG A 106 -2.49 8.92 -10.29
N ASN A 107 -1.66 8.33 -11.14
CA ASN A 107 -1.70 8.54 -12.57
C ASN A 107 -2.40 7.38 -13.29
N ALA A 108 -3.32 7.67 -14.22
CA ALA A 108 -4.04 6.65 -14.98
C ALA A 108 -3.13 5.69 -15.77
N ARG A 109 -1.99 6.17 -16.27
CA ARG A 109 -1.00 5.32 -16.95
C ARG A 109 -0.37 4.32 -15.99
N ALA A 110 -0.02 4.76 -14.77
CA ALA A 110 0.50 3.86 -13.75
C ALA A 110 -0.57 2.84 -13.34
N MET A 111 -1.81 3.27 -13.11
CA MET A 111 -2.93 2.35 -12.83
C MET A 111 -3.11 1.29 -13.92
N SER A 112 -2.95 1.66 -15.20
CA SER A 112 -3.08 0.71 -16.32
C SER A 112 -1.99 -0.36 -16.39
N GLN A 113 -0.91 -0.19 -15.61
CA GLN A 113 0.18 -1.14 -15.49
C GLN A 113 0.02 -2.06 -14.27
N GLU A 114 -0.97 -1.78 -13.42
CA GLU A 114 -1.34 -2.62 -12.27
C GLU A 114 -2.41 -3.65 -12.64
N GLY A 115 -2.52 -4.72 -11.84
CA GLY A 115 -3.54 -5.75 -12.00
C GLY A 115 -3.29 -6.68 -13.19
N GLU A 116 -4.32 -7.44 -13.55
CA GLU A 116 -4.29 -8.38 -14.68
C GLU A 116 -4.98 -7.79 -15.90
N ARG A 117 -4.38 -7.98 -17.08
CA ARG A 117 -4.95 -7.53 -18.35
C ARG A 117 -6.14 -8.40 -18.73
N VAL A 118 -7.31 -7.80 -18.88
CA VAL A 118 -8.51 -8.44 -19.45
C VAL A 118 -8.58 -8.11 -20.95
N ALA A 119 -8.85 -9.12 -21.79
CA ALA A 119 -8.88 -9.03 -23.25
C ALA A 119 -10.31 -9.00 -23.81
#